data_AF-A0A813LI43-F1
#
_entry.id   AF-A0A813LI43-F1
#
_cell.length_a   1.000
_cell.length_b   1.000
_cell.length_c   1.000
_cell.angle_alpha   90.00
_cell.angle_beta   90.00
_cell.angle_gamma   90.00
#
_symmetry.space_group_name_H-M   'P 1'
#
loop_
_entity.id
_entity.type
_entity.pdbx_description
1 polymer ?
#
loop_
_entity_poly.entity_id
_entity_poly.type
_entity_poly.pdbx_seq_one_letter_code
_entity_poly.pdbx_strand_id
1 'polypeptide(L)'
;MLRVVLAAALTSAAAAAHCDFGGYFRDPNHYKEGSFAGSRFVTSRTGDKEGNAITLIGSDDGKNFWTLHGKQDQTRCAITVDFSPKGGPSNLSGRYESQTKAIVWSDSNFWTQLNVPDFGALTKAAYSGISGYYQDPNHIKRHSWAGTRMISDAEGDKEGNGLNLIGSDDGTTFWMLKGKFTDKAQNAFVVDFSPKGGPPGLSGKYAAGAIKWTDGNTWEKMAFGQGQLV
;
A
#
# COMPACT_ATOMS: atom_id res chain seq x y z
N MET A 1 45.26 -37.65 35.75
CA MET A 1 44.64 -37.34 34.43
C MET A 1 43.50 -36.36 34.67
N LEU A 2 43.69 -35.08 34.31
CA LEU A 2 42.68 -34.03 34.48
C LEU A 2 41.92 -33.88 33.15
N ARG A 3 40.62 -34.19 33.12
CA ARG A 3 39.76 -33.96 31.96
C ARG A 3 39.24 -32.53 32.01
N VAL A 4 39.72 -31.69 31.09
CA VAL A 4 39.12 -30.38 30.81
C VAL A 4 37.88 -30.63 29.94
N VAL A 5 36.71 -30.30 30.46
CA VAL A 5 35.47 -30.28 29.68
C VAL A 5 35.33 -28.88 29.10
N LEU A 6 35.53 -28.73 27.79
CA LEU A 6 35.23 -27.50 27.07
C LEU A 6 33.71 -27.39 26.90
N ALA A 7 33.08 -26.45 27.59
CA ALA A 7 31.70 -26.06 27.30
C ALA A 7 31.71 -25.22 26.02
N ALA A 8 31.14 -25.75 24.93
CA ALA A 8 30.89 -24.97 23.73
C ALA A 8 29.72 -24.00 24.01
N ALA A 9 30.01 -22.70 23.98
CA ALA A 9 28.98 -21.69 24.03
C ALA A 9 28.20 -21.70 22.71
N LEU A 10 26.94 -22.14 22.76
CA LEU A 10 25.99 -21.97 21.67
C LEU A 10 25.57 -20.50 21.62
N THR A 11 26.19 -19.72 20.74
CA THR A 11 25.66 -18.42 20.35
C THR A 11 24.44 -18.65 19.46
N SER A 12 23.24 -18.44 19.99
CA SER A 12 22.05 -18.30 19.14
C SER A 12 22.22 -17.00 18.35
N ALA A 13 22.38 -17.09 17.04
CA ALA A 13 22.21 -15.94 16.17
C ALA A 13 20.77 -15.45 16.34
N ALA A 14 20.61 -14.26 16.93
CA ALA A 14 19.31 -13.59 16.91
C ALA A 14 18.91 -13.47 15.45
N ALA A 15 17.74 -14.02 15.08
CA ALA A 15 17.16 -13.77 13.77
C ALA A 15 17.15 -12.25 13.58
N ALA A 16 17.78 -11.75 12.51
CA ALA A 16 17.75 -10.34 12.19
C ALA A 16 16.28 -9.89 12.21
N ALA A 17 15.99 -8.84 12.98
CA ALA A 17 14.63 -8.34 13.10
C ALA A 17 14.12 -8.01 11.69
N HIS A 18 13.12 -8.75 11.24
CA HIS A 18 12.49 -8.53 9.95
C HIS A 18 11.66 -7.25 10.04
N CYS A 19 11.85 -6.34 9.09
CA CYS A 19 11.16 -5.06 9.07
C CYS A 19 10.09 -5.06 7.98
N ASP A 20 8.84 -5.21 8.40
CA ASP A 20 7.71 -5.20 7.47
C ASP A 20 7.33 -3.75 7.13
N PHE A 21 7.70 -3.32 5.92
CA PHE A 21 7.28 -2.04 5.37
C PHE A 21 5.83 -2.06 4.84
N GLY A 22 5.19 -3.23 4.83
CA GLY A 22 3.80 -3.41 4.43
C GLY A 22 2.85 -2.67 5.36
N GLY A 23 2.05 -1.77 4.81
CA GLY A 23 0.95 -1.17 5.58
C GLY A 23 0.47 0.18 5.08
N TYR A 24 -0.45 0.74 5.88
CA TYR A 24 -0.95 2.09 5.72
C TYR A 24 -0.21 3.03 6.66
N PHE A 25 0.40 4.05 6.08
CA PHE A 25 1.11 5.09 6.79
C PHE A 25 0.44 6.45 6.54
N ARG A 26 0.59 7.34 7.52
CA ARG A 26 0.10 8.72 7.48
C ARG A 26 1.29 9.67 7.44
N ASP A 27 1.36 10.46 6.39
CA ASP A 27 2.29 11.57 6.24
C ASP A 27 1.71 12.83 6.91
N PRO A 28 2.28 13.31 8.02
CA PRO A 28 1.72 14.44 8.78
C PRO A 28 1.74 15.74 7.98
N ASN A 29 2.67 15.92 7.03
CA ASN A 29 2.77 17.15 6.24
C ASN A 29 1.61 17.32 5.25
N HIS A 30 0.93 16.23 4.91
CA HIS A 30 -0.18 16.21 3.95
C HIS A 30 -1.50 15.76 4.59
N TYR A 31 -1.47 15.29 5.84
CA TYR A 31 -2.64 14.76 6.50
C TYR A 31 -3.73 15.83 6.68
N LYS A 32 -4.95 15.46 6.33
CA LYS A 32 -6.15 16.24 6.64
C LYS A 32 -7.21 15.30 7.18
N GLU A 33 -7.67 15.57 8.39
CA GLU A 33 -8.75 14.82 9.02
C GLU A 33 -9.99 14.78 8.11
N GLY A 34 -10.69 13.64 8.10
CA GLY A 34 -11.85 13.44 7.22
C GLY A 34 -11.50 13.34 5.73
N SER A 35 -10.26 12.98 5.37
CA SER A 35 -9.85 12.77 3.98
C SER A 35 -8.77 11.69 3.84
N PHE A 36 -8.50 11.27 2.60
CA PHE A 36 -7.34 10.42 2.28
C PHE A 36 -6.05 11.22 2.08
N ALA A 37 -6.02 12.53 2.34
CA ALA A 37 -4.79 13.32 2.22
C ALA A 37 -3.75 12.82 3.24
N GLY A 38 -2.50 12.70 2.79
CA GLY A 38 -1.41 12.12 3.57
C GLY A 38 -1.44 10.59 3.65
N SER A 39 -2.32 9.90 2.92
CA SER A 39 -2.32 8.43 2.86
C SER A 39 -1.09 7.91 2.13
N ARG A 40 -0.45 6.87 2.66
CA ARG A 40 0.70 6.17 2.05
C ARG A 40 0.52 4.66 2.23
N PHE A 41 0.11 3.95 1.20
CA PHE A 41 0.02 2.50 1.21
C PHE A 41 1.30 1.91 0.63
N VAL A 42 2.06 1.18 1.45
CA VAL A 42 3.42 0.71 1.13
C VAL A 42 3.46 -0.81 1.17
N THR A 43 4.24 -1.42 0.29
CA THR A 43 4.56 -2.84 0.34
C THR A 43 5.90 -3.15 -0.33
N SER A 44 6.57 -4.19 0.15
CA SER A 44 7.72 -4.84 -0.49
C SER A 44 7.36 -6.13 -1.25
N ARG A 45 6.07 -6.49 -1.31
CA ARG A 45 5.57 -7.76 -1.84
C ARG A 45 4.92 -7.61 -3.20
N THR A 46 5.28 -8.46 -4.16
CA THR A 46 4.54 -8.68 -5.40
C THR A 46 3.73 -9.97 -5.28
N GLY A 47 2.41 -9.84 -5.21
CA GLY A 47 1.54 -10.91 -4.75
C GLY A 47 1.96 -11.41 -3.37
N ASP A 48 2.10 -12.72 -3.20
CA ASP A 48 2.44 -13.31 -1.91
C ASP A 48 3.95 -13.38 -1.62
N LYS A 49 4.79 -12.95 -2.58
CA LYS A 49 6.25 -12.99 -2.47
C LYS A 49 6.83 -11.65 -2.06
N GLU A 50 7.58 -11.65 -0.97
CA GLU A 50 8.42 -10.50 -0.62
C GLU A 50 9.63 -10.39 -1.55
N GLY A 51 9.99 -9.16 -1.90
CA GLY A 51 11.18 -8.85 -2.67
C GLY A 51 11.85 -7.56 -2.19
N ASN A 52 12.82 -7.07 -2.97
CA ASN A 52 13.56 -5.86 -2.60
C ASN A 52 12.90 -4.57 -3.12
N ALA A 53 11.91 -4.66 -4.00
CA ALA A 53 11.24 -3.50 -4.57
C ALA A 53 10.17 -2.99 -3.60
N ILE A 54 10.10 -1.67 -3.41
CA ILE A 54 9.01 -1.01 -2.71
C ILE A 54 8.06 -0.42 -3.75
N THR A 55 6.76 -0.64 -3.55
CA THR A 55 5.70 0.11 -4.21
C THR A 55 4.95 0.90 -3.16
N LEU A 56 4.73 2.18 -3.46
CA LEU A 56 4.00 3.12 -2.61
C LEU A 56 2.88 3.73 -3.45
N ILE A 57 1.63 3.59 -3.02
CA ILE A 57 0.52 4.38 -3.54
C ILE A 57 0.16 5.42 -2.49
N GLY A 58 0.19 6.70 -2.86
CA GLY A 58 -0.06 7.81 -1.94
C GLY A 58 -1.03 8.84 -2.48
N SER A 59 -1.51 9.70 -1.59
CA SER A 59 -2.29 10.89 -1.95
C SER A 59 -1.93 12.07 -1.05
N ASP A 60 -1.69 13.23 -1.65
CA ASP A 60 -1.33 14.46 -0.91
C ASP A 60 -2.54 15.34 -0.60
N ASP A 61 -3.63 15.14 -1.34
CA ASP A 61 -4.85 15.95 -1.28
C ASP A 61 -6.12 15.12 -1.03
N GLY A 62 -5.99 13.79 -0.95
CA GLY A 62 -7.07 12.84 -0.78
C GLY A 62 -7.92 12.59 -2.02
N LYS A 63 -7.51 13.12 -3.19
CA LYS A 63 -8.23 13.05 -4.46
C LYS A 63 -7.38 12.42 -5.56
N ASN A 64 -6.15 12.87 -5.69
CA ASN A 64 -5.19 12.37 -6.65
C ASN A 64 -4.32 11.30 -5.98
N PHE A 65 -4.30 10.11 -6.58
CA PHE A 65 -3.52 8.98 -6.07
C PHE A 65 -2.41 8.66 -7.05
N TRP A 66 -1.19 8.65 -6.56
CA TRP A 66 0.03 8.48 -7.33
C TRP A 66 0.75 7.20 -6.90
N THR A 67 1.52 6.60 -7.79
CA THR A 67 2.44 5.51 -7.47
C THR A 67 3.88 6.01 -7.50
N LEU A 68 4.69 5.61 -6.52
CA LEU A 68 6.14 5.72 -6.53
C LEU A 68 6.78 4.36 -6.25
N HIS A 69 8.04 4.24 -6.67
CA HIS A 69 8.82 3.01 -6.51
C HIS A 69 10.10 3.27 -5.73
N GLY A 70 10.58 2.22 -5.09
CA GLY A 70 11.78 2.28 -4.28
C GLY A 70 12.43 0.92 -4.09
N LYS A 71 13.37 0.86 -3.17
CA LYS A 71 14.04 -0.37 -2.76
C LYS A 71 14.14 -0.44 -1.24
N GLN A 72 14.07 -1.64 -0.69
CA GLN A 72 14.35 -1.90 0.72
C GLN A 72 15.72 -2.54 0.94
N ASP A 73 16.26 -2.30 2.12
CA ASP A 73 17.37 -3.01 2.74
C ASP A 73 16.89 -3.54 4.09
N GLN A 74 16.49 -4.82 4.09
CA GLN A 74 15.99 -5.52 5.26
C GLN A 74 17.00 -5.58 6.40
N THR A 75 18.31 -5.64 6.10
CA THR A 75 19.34 -5.75 7.14
C THR A 75 19.49 -4.47 7.96
N ARG A 76 19.12 -3.33 7.38
CA ARG A 76 19.18 -2.01 8.01
C ARG A 76 17.80 -1.46 8.37
N CYS A 77 16.73 -2.20 8.08
CA CYS A 77 15.36 -1.69 8.15
C CYS A 77 15.23 -0.35 7.43
N ALA A 78 15.85 -0.24 6.25
CA ALA A 78 15.88 0.99 5.47
C ALA A 78 15.14 0.85 4.14
N ILE A 79 14.59 1.95 3.64
CA ILE A 79 14.06 2.08 2.29
C ILE A 79 14.65 3.31 1.61
N THR A 80 14.63 3.30 0.29
CA THR A 80 14.89 4.47 -0.56
C THR A 80 13.81 4.55 -1.61
N VAL A 81 13.14 5.69 -1.71
CA VAL A 81 12.04 5.92 -2.66
C VAL A 81 12.40 7.07 -3.59
N ASP A 82 12.09 6.91 -4.87
CA ASP A 82 12.25 7.94 -5.88
C ASP A 82 11.00 8.82 -5.91
N PHE A 83 11.09 10.05 -5.39
CA PHE A 83 10.03 11.06 -5.44
C PHE A 83 10.17 12.01 -6.63
N SER A 84 11.17 11.86 -7.48
CA SER A 84 11.38 12.73 -8.64
C SER A 84 10.23 12.74 -9.66
N PRO A 85 9.42 11.66 -9.83
CA PRO A 85 8.19 11.72 -10.63
C PRO A 85 7.14 12.71 -10.11
N LYS A 86 7.28 13.18 -8.87
CA LYS A 86 6.47 14.23 -8.24
C LYS A 86 7.26 15.53 -7.97
N GLY A 87 8.44 15.67 -8.59
CA GLY A 87 9.34 16.81 -8.39
C GLY A 87 10.18 16.79 -7.10
N GLY A 88 10.15 15.69 -6.34
CA GLY A 88 10.97 15.50 -5.15
C GLY A 88 12.36 14.91 -5.43
N PRO A 89 13.12 14.54 -4.38
CA PRO A 89 14.41 13.87 -4.53
C PRO A 89 14.26 12.45 -5.09
N SER A 90 15.23 12.00 -5.89
CA SER A 90 15.19 10.66 -6.52
C SER A 90 15.64 9.51 -5.62
N ASN A 91 16.07 9.81 -4.41
CA ASN A 91 16.67 8.85 -3.48
C ASN A 91 16.40 9.21 -2.01
N LEU A 92 15.17 9.61 -1.67
CA LEU A 92 14.84 9.90 -0.27
C LEU A 92 14.95 8.62 0.56
N SER A 93 15.80 8.64 1.58
CA SER A 93 16.02 7.49 2.45
C SER A 93 15.13 7.55 3.69
N GLY A 94 14.54 6.42 4.05
CA GLY A 94 13.78 6.25 5.27
C GLY A 94 14.21 5.01 6.05
N ARG A 95 13.97 4.99 7.35
CA ARG A 95 14.22 3.85 8.24
C ARG A 95 12.94 3.50 8.97
N TYR A 96 12.55 2.22 8.95
CA TYR A 96 11.43 1.76 9.76
C TYR A 96 11.86 1.55 11.21
N GLU A 97 11.12 2.16 12.12
CA GLU A 97 11.29 2.07 13.56
C GLU A 97 10.12 1.29 14.15
N SER A 98 10.37 0.03 14.51
CA SER A 98 9.32 -0.88 14.99
C SER A 98 8.72 -0.47 16.33
N GLN A 99 9.46 0.26 17.18
CA GLN A 99 8.99 0.73 18.49
C GLN A 99 7.92 1.82 18.34
N THR A 100 8.13 2.76 17.43
CA THR A 100 7.22 3.88 17.14
C THR A 100 6.26 3.57 16.00
N LYS A 101 6.45 2.45 15.31
CA LYS A 101 5.73 2.03 14.10
C LYS A 101 5.72 3.14 13.06
N ALA A 102 6.90 3.66 12.75
CA ALA A 102 7.03 4.79 11.83
C ALA A 102 8.16 4.56 10.83
N ILE A 103 8.02 5.15 9.64
CA ILE A 103 9.16 5.37 8.75
C ILE A 103 9.69 6.77 9.04
N VAL A 104 10.91 6.84 9.57
CA VAL A 104 11.63 8.11 9.80
C VAL A 104 12.47 8.42 8.58
N TRP A 105 12.19 9.55 7.93
CA TRP A 105 12.84 9.98 6.70
C TRP A 105 14.05 10.88 6.98
N SER A 106 14.99 10.90 6.06
CA SER A 106 16.21 11.70 6.15
C SER A 106 15.96 13.22 6.10
N ASP A 107 14.78 13.65 5.67
CA ASP A 107 14.34 15.04 5.68
C ASP A 107 13.64 15.45 7.00
N SER A 108 13.70 14.59 8.02
CA SER A 108 13.03 14.76 9.32
C SER A 108 11.50 14.62 9.28
N ASN A 109 10.90 14.21 8.15
CA ASN A 109 9.51 13.78 8.14
C ASN A 109 9.40 12.38 8.79
N PHE A 110 8.23 12.04 9.33
CA PHE A 110 7.97 10.74 9.93
C PHE A 110 6.57 10.27 9.56
N TRP A 111 6.48 9.11 8.93
CA TRP A 111 5.20 8.54 8.53
C TRP A 111 4.78 7.49 9.54
N THR A 112 3.66 7.72 10.22
CA THR A 112 3.18 6.81 11.27
C THR A 112 2.31 5.72 10.65
N GLN A 113 2.59 4.46 10.96
CA GLN A 113 1.79 3.33 10.53
C GLN A 113 0.52 3.21 11.37
N LEU A 114 -0.61 2.99 10.70
CA LEU A 114 -1.87 2.70 11.36
C LEU A 114 -2.04 1.18 11.46
N ASN A 115 -2.24 0.67 12.67
CA ASN A 115 -2.48 -0.77 12.89
C ASN A 115 -3.86 -1.22 12.37
N VAL A 116 -4.83 -0.31 12.41
CA VAL A 116 -6.20 -0.51 11.91
C VAL A 116 -6.68 0.80 11.27
N PRO A 117 -7.62 0.75 10.32
CA PRO A 117 -8.24 1.97 9.81
C PRO A 117 -8.91 2.75 10.95
N ASP A 118 -8.56 4.03 11.07
CA ASP A 118 -9.22 4.99 11.97
C ASP A 118 -10.18 5.91 11.21
N PHE A 119 -10.50 5.55 9.96
CA PHE A 119 -11.50 6.24 9.19
C PHE A 119 -12.85 6.08 9.91
N GLY A 120 -13.55 7.20 10.13
CA GLY A 120 -14.94 7.16 10.56
C GLY A 120 -15.85 6.48 9.53
N ALA A 121 -17.11 6.89 9.48
CA ALA A 121 -18.01 6.37 8.46
C ALA A 121 -17.53 6.75 7.05
N LEU A 122 -17.15 5.75 6.26
CA LEU A 122 -16.91 5.90 4.83
C LEU A 122 -18.20 5.64 4.06
N THR A 123 -18.38 6.37 2.97
CA THR A 123 -19.49 6.21 2.03
C THR A 123 -18.95 5.85 0.65
N LYS A 124 -19.80 5.26 -0.19
CA LYS A 124 -19.47 5.03 -1.60
C LYS A 124 -19.16 6.35 -2.30
N ALA A 125 -18.01 6.42 -2.96
CA ALA A 125 -17.58 7.57 -3.74
C ALA A 125 -18.34 7.64 -5.08
N ALA A 126 -18.60 8.85 -5.56
CA ALA A 126 -19.20 9.10 -6.88
C ALA A 126 -18.22 9.72 -7.89
N TYR A 127 -16.91 9.74 -7.59
CA TYR A 127 -15.90 10.40 -8.43
C TYR A 127 -15.61 9.65 -9.72
N SER A 128 -15.21 10.40 -10.76
CA SER A 128 -14.60 9.85 -11.97
C SER A 128 -13.19 9.30 -11.68
N GLY A 129 -12.72 8.40 -12.54
CA GLY A 129 -11.37 7.83 -12.46
C GLY A 129 -11.24 6.66 -11.49
N ILE A 130 -10.37 5.70 -11.87
CA ILE A 130 -10.15 4.46 -11.13
C ILE A 130 -9.25 4.64 -9.89
N SER A 131 -8.43 5.67 -9.86
CA SER A 131 -7.50 5.94 -8.76
C SER A 131 -8.23 6.21 -7.44
N GLY A 132 -7.90 5.50 -6.37
CA GLY A 132 -8.48 5.71 -5.04
C GLY A 132 -8.46 4.49 -4.11
N TYR A 133 -9.16 4.62 -2.98
CA TYR A 133 -9.31 3.59 -1.97
C TYR A 133 -10.60 2.79 -2.18
N TYR A 134 -10.52 1.47 -2.04
CA TYR A 134 -11.61 0.53 -2.27
C TYR A 134 -11.74 -0.49 -1.14
N GLN A 135 -12.93 -1.06 -1.04
CA GLN A 135 -13.22 -2.21 -0.19
C GLN A 135 -13.69 -3.40 -1.02
N ASP A 136 -13.05 -4.55 -0.80
CA ASP A 136 -13.42 -5.86 -1.30
C ASP A 136 -14.34 -6.55 -0.28
N PRO A 137 -15.63 -6.72 -0.59
CA PRO A 137 -16.60 -7.27 0.36
C PRO A 137 -16.31 -8.72 0.75
N ASN A 138 -15.58 -9.48 -0.07
CA ASN A 138 -15.24 -10.87 0.24
C ASN A 138 -14.16 -11.00 1.33
N HIS A 139 -13.42 -9.91 1.61
CA HIS A 139 -12.30 -9.91 2.54
C HIS A 139 -12.42 -8.86 3.64
N ILE A 140 -13.41 -7.95 3.56
CA ILE A 140 -13.54 -6.84 4.52
C ILE A 140 -13.80 -7.38 5.93
N LYS A 141 -13.00 -6.90 6.89
CA LYS A 141 -13.22 -7.16 8.32
C LYS A 141 -13.23 -5.83 9.06
N ARG A 142 -14.22 -5.64 9.95
CA ARG A 142 -14.29 -4.44 10.80
C ARG A 142 -13.02 -4.35 11.65
N HIS A 143 -12.53 -3.12 11.85
CA HIS A 143 -11.34 -2.83 12.65
C HIS A 143 -10.08 -3.58 12.16
N SER A 144 -9.92 -3.72 10.84
CA SER A 144 -8.78 -4.37 10.20
C SER A 144 -8.53 -3.77 8.83
N TRP A 145 -7.31 -3.92 8.30
CA TRP A 145 -6.98 -3.62 6.91
C TRP A 145 -7.40 -4.72 5.92
N ALA A 146 -7.99 -5.83 6.39
CA ALA A 146 -8.47 -6.90 5.53
C ALA A 146 -9.53 -6.37 4.55
N GLY A 147 -9.43 -6.77 3.29
CA GLY A 147 -10.32 -6.34 2.20
C GLY A 147 -10.11 -4.90 1.75
N THR A 148 -9.08 -4.20 2.22
CA THR A 148 -8.79 -2.84 1.76
C THR A 148 -7.89 -2.88 0.53
N ARG A 149 -8.11 -1.94 -0.41
CA ARG A 149 -7.29 -1.77 -1.62
C ARG A 149 -7.05 -0.29 -1.87
N MET A 150 -5.89 0.06 -2.41
CA MET A 150 -5.65 1.36 -3.03
C MET A 150 -5.15 1.12 -4.45
N ILE A 151 -5.72 1.83 -5.41
CA ILE A 151 -5.40 1.72 -6.83
C ILE A 151 -4.93 3.08 -7.33
N SER A 152 -3.92 3.08 -8.19
CA SER A 152 -3.50 4.26 -8.94
C SER A 152 -3.20 3.90 -10.38
N ASP A 153 -3.62 4.76 -11.31
CA ASP A 153 -3.25 4.74 -12.72
C ASP A 153 -2.15 5.76 -13.07
N ALA A 154 -1.50 6.33 -12.06
CA ALA A 154 -0.45 7.33 -12.21
C ALA A 154 0.91 6.86 -11.70
N GLU A 155 1.96 7.23 -12.40
CA GLU A 155 3.36 7.12 -11.99
C GLU A 155 3.87 8.53 -11.66
N GLY A 156 4.10 8.81 -10.38
CA GLY A 156 4.18 10.18 -9.88
C GLY A 156 2.92 10.97 -10.20
N ASP A 157 3.08 12.19 -10.72
CA ASP A 157 1.96 13.06 -11.09
C ASP A 157 1.47 12.84 -12.54
N LYS A 158 1.92 11.77 -13.22
CA LYS A 158 1.55 11.48 -14.62
C LYS A 158 0.64 10.26 -14.70
N GLU A 159 -0.59 10.48 -15.14
CA GLU A 159 -1.51 9.40 -15.51
C GLU A 159 -0.97 8.59 -16.70
N GLY A 160 -1.22 7.29 -16.68
CA GLY A 160 -0.83 6.37 -17.74
C GLY A 160 -1.91 5.33 -18.04
N ASN A 161 -1.49 4.28 -18.74
CA ASN A 161 -2.33 3.11 -19.02
C ASN A 161 -2.08 1.94 -18.07
N GLY A 162 -1.02 2.00 -17.25
CA GLY A 162 -0.73 1.00 -16.23
C GLY A 162 -1.56 1.25 -14.97
N LEU A 163 -1.82 0.19 -14.22
CA LEU A 163 -2.46 0.24 -12.91
C LEU A 163 -1.54 -0.41 -11.88
N ASN A 164 -1.35 0.25 -10.75
CA ASN A 164 -0.79 -0.35 -9.56
C ASN A 164 -1.92 -0.48 -8.52
N LEU A 165 -1.97 -1.62 -7.86
CA LEU A 165 -2.94 -1.93 -6.83
C LEU A 165 -2.16 -2.43 -5.61
N ILE A 166 -2.37 -1.84 -4.45
CA ILE A 166 -1.90 -2.39 -3.16
C ILE A 166 -3.12 -2.79 -2.33
N GLY A 167 -3.08 -3.98 -1.72
CA GLY A 167 -4.18 -4.48 -0.91
C GLY A 167 -3.75 -5.45 0.18
N SER A 168 -4.68 -5.80 1.06
CA SER A 168 -4.51 -6.85 2.07
C SER A 168 -5.77 -7.69 2.21
N ASP A 169 -5.64 -9.01 2.23
CA ASP A 169 -6.78 -9.93 2.38
C ASP A 169 -7.00 -10.35 3.84
N ASP A 170 -5.94 -10.34 4.64
CA ASP A 170 -5.90 -10.75 6.04
C ASP A 170 -5.81 -9.56 7.01
N GLY A 171 -5.44 -8.38 6.51
CA GLY A 171 -5.23 -7.15 7.27
C GLY A 171 -3.82 -6.98 7.84
N THR A 172 -2.91 -7.91 7.54
CA THR A 172 -1.53 -7.93 8.05
C THR A 172 -0.50 -8.06 6.94
N THR A 173 -0.81 -8.77 5.87
CA THR A 173 0.05 -8.92 4.70
C THR A 173 -0.43 -7.98 3.61
N PHE A 174 0.42 -7.04 3.21
CA PHE A 174 0.13 -6.09 2.15
C PHE A 174 0.86 -6.51 0.89
N TRP A 175 0.14 -6.61 -0.22
CA TRP A 175 0.65 -7.07 -1.51
C TRP A 175 0.37 -6.03 -2.59
N MET A 176 1.23 -5.96 -3.59
CA MET A 176 0.92 -5.24 -4.83
C MET A 176 0.56 -6.20 -5.96
N LEU A 177 -0.29 -5.76 -6.88
CA LEU A 177 -0.53 -6.35 -8.20
C LEU A 177 -0.47 -5.27 -9.29
N LYS A 178 -0.19 -5.69 -10.53
CA LYS A 178 -0.19 -4.79 -11.70
C LYS A 178 -1.38 -5.07 -12.59
N GLY A 179 -1.85 -4.02 -13.23
CA GLY A 179 -2.85 -4.10 -14.28
C GLY A 179 -2.58 -3.10 -15.39
N LYS A 180 -3.49 -3.06 -16.35
CA LYS A 180 -3.51 -2.07 -17.42
C LYS A 180 -4.90 -1.87 -17.96
N PHE A 181 -5.20 -0.67 -18.42
CA PHE A 181 -6.40 -0.41 -19.21
C PHE A 181 -6.35 -1.22 -20.51
N THR A 182 -7.47 -1.87 -20.83
CA THR A 182 -7.74 -2.44 -22.16
C THR A 182 -8.51 -1.46 -23.03
N ASP A 183 -9.34 -0.62 -22.41
CA ASP A 183 -10.00 0.53 -23.01
C ASP A 183 -10.20 1.60 -21.92
N LYS A 184 -9.33 2.61 -21.90
CA LYS A 184 -9.37 3.68 -20.90
C LYS A 184 -10.61 4.57 -21.06
N ALA A 185 -11.10 4.78 -22.29
CA ALA A 185 -12.30 5.59 -22.55
C ALA A 185 -13.56 4.93 -21.96
N GLN A 186 -13.59 3.60 -21.92
CA GLN A 186 -14.68 2.83 -21.30
C GLN A 186 -14.42 2.41 -19.85
N ASN A 187 -13.30 2.84 -19.25
CA ASN A 187 -12.84 2.41 -17.92
C ASN A 187 -12.76 0.87 -17.77
N ALA A 188 -12.36 0.18 -18.84
CA ALA A 188 -12.17 -1.27 -18.85
C ALA A 188 -10.68 -1.62 -18.77
N PHE A 189 -10.34 -2.59 -17.93
CA PHE A 189 -8.97 -2.94 -17.61
C PHE A 189 -8.83 -4.42 -17.21
N VAL A 190 -7.59 -4.88 -17.11
CA VAL A 190 -7.24 -6.19 -16.57
C VAL A 190 -6.20 -6.03 -15.45
N VAL A 191 -6.28 -6.89 -14.44
CA VAL A 191 -5.27 -7.04 -13.39
C VAL A 191 -4.76 -8.48 -13.36
N ASP A 192 -3.45 -8.63 -13.22
CA ASP A 192 -2.81 -9.93 -13.06
C ASP A 192 -2.84 -10.34 -11.58
N PHE A 193 -3.68 -11.32 -11.24
CA PHE A 193 -3.77 -11.90 -9.89
C PHE A 193 -2.93 -13.17 -9.73
N SER A 194 -2.21 -13.62 -10.77
CA SER A 194 -1.40 -14.84 -10.71
C SER A 194 -0.28 -14.81 -9.67
N PRO A 195 0.32 -13.66 -9.29
CA PRO A 195 1.26 -13.60 -8.16
C PRO A 195 0.65 -13.99 -6.80
N LYS A 196 -0.68 -14.04 -6.70
CA LYS A 196 -1.45 -14.50 -5.54
C LYS A 196 -2.20 -15.83 -5.79
N GLY A 197 -1.85 -16.53 -6.88
CA GLY A 197 -2.53 -17.77 -7.30
C GLY A 197 -3.87 -17.58 -8.02
N GLY A 198 -4.26 -16.33 -8.33
CA GLY A 198 -5.45 -16.03 -9.12
C GLY A 198 -5.20 -16.06 -10.64
N PRO A 199 -6.18 -15.64 -11.46
CA PRO A 199 -6.02 -15.58 -12.91
C PRO A 199 -5.11 -14.42 -13.36
N PRO A 200 -4.32 -14.58 -14.44
CA PRO A 200 -3.34 -13.58 -14.88
C PRO A 200 -3.92 -12.36 -15.61
N GLY A 201 -5.25 -12.23 -15.67
CA GLY A 201 -5.90 -11.15 -16.40
C GLY A 201 -7.38 -11.04 -16.05
N LEU A 202 -7.69 -10.95 -14.76
CA LEU A 202 -9.07 -10.73 -14.33
C LEU A 202 -9.55 -9.37 -14.86
N SER A 203 -10.62 -9.39 -15.65
CA SER A 203 -11.16 -8.17 -16.24
C SER A 203 -12.02 -7.42 -15.23
N GLY A 204 -11.81 -6.11 -15.16
CA GLY A 204 -12.58 -5.17 -14.36
C GLY A 204 -13.13 -4.03 -15.21
N LYS A 205 -14.28 -3.49 -14.81
CA LYS A 205 -14.82 -2.25 -15.34
C LYS A 205 -15.19 -1.31 -14.21
N TYR A 206 -14.65 -0.09 -14.24
CA TYR A 206 -15.01 0.95 -13.27
C TYR A 206 -16.23 1.74 -13.76
N ALA A 207 -17.29 1.75 -12.97
CA ALA A 207 -18.48 2.54 -13.24
C ALA A 207 -19.25 2.82 -11.95
N ALA A 208 -19.83 4.01 -11.83
CA ALA A 208 -20.67 4.42 -10.71
C ALA A 208 -20.03 4.15 -9.32
N GLY A 209 -18.75 4.52 -9.18
CA GLY A 209 -18.05 4.42 -7.88
C GLY A 209 -17.65 3.00 -7.48
N ALA A 210 -17.62 2.04 -8.41
CA ALA A 210 -17.22 0.67 -8.11
C ALA A 210 -16.49 0.02 -9.28
N ILE A 211 -15.62 -0.93 -8.96
CA ILE A 211 -15.07 -1.88 -9.93
C ILE A 211 -15.98 -3.11 -9.93
N LYS A 212 -16.51 -3.46 -11.09
CA LYS A 212 -17.19 -4.74 -11.32
C LYS A 212 -16.22 -5.69 -12.00
N TRP A 213 -15.97 -6.83 -11.36
CA TRP A 213 -15.10 -7.88 -11.88
C TRP A 213 -15.91 -8.93 -12.62
N THR A 214 -15.28 -9.61 -13.59
CA THR A 214 -15.92 -10.68 -14.36
C THR A 214 -16.20 -11.96 -13.56
N ASP A 215 -15.60 -12.11 -12.39
CA ASP A 215 -15.89 -13.21 -11.45
C ASP A 215 -17.15 -12.94 -10.59
N GLY A 216 -17.80 -11.78 -10.77
CA GLY A 216 -18.98 -11.37 -10.02
C GLY A 216 -18.67 -10.55 -8.76
N ASN A 217 -17.41 -10.40 -8.35
CA ASN A 217 -17.06 -9.54 -7.23
C ASN A 217 -17.23 -8.06 -7.61
N THR A 218 -17.55 -7.21 -6.63
CA THR A 218 -17.67 -5.77 -6.82
C THR A 218 -16.95 -5.04 -5.69
N TRP A 219 -15.97 -4.23 -6.05
CA TRP A 219 -15.23 -3.42 -5.09
C TRP A 219 -15.73 -1.98 -5.10
N GLU A 220 -16.23 -1.50 -3.98
CA GLU A 220 -16.72 -0.14 -3.87
C GLU A 220 -15.58 0.83 -3.60
N LYS A 221 -15.53 1.92 -4.35
CA LYS A 221 -14.63 3.04 -4.08
C LYS A 221 -15.20 3.80 -2.89
N MET A 222 -14.36 4.11 -1.92
CA MET A 222 -14.79 4.80 -0.71
C MET A 222 -14.39 6.28 -0.75
N ALA A 223 -15.18 7.09 -0.07
CA ALA A 223 -14.90 8.48 0.26
C ALA A 223 -15.31 8.72 1.71
N PHE A 224 -14.72 9.72 2.34
CA PHE A 224 -15.26 10.24 3.59
C PHE A 224 -16.61 10.90 3.30
N GLY A 225 -17.62 10.60 4.11
CA GLY A 225 -18.94 11.23 3.96
C GLY A 225 -18.81 12.75 4.05
N GLN A 226 -19.44 13.48 3.12
CA GLN A 226 -19.56 14.93 3.28
C GLN A 226 -20.45 15.21 4.49
N GLY A 227 -19.84 15.61 5.60
CA GLY A 227 -20.53 16.15 6.78
C GLY A 227 -20.64 15.18 7.96
N GLN A 228 -19.64 15.24 8.83
CA GLN A 228 -19.88 15.48 10.25
C GLN A 228 -18.69 16.29 10.77
N LEU A 229 -18.76 17.61 10.54
CA LEU A 229 -18.13 18.54 11.48
C LEU A 229 -18.89 18.34 12.80
N VAL A 230 -18.21 17.80 13.81
CA VAL A 230 -18.62 18.01 15.21
C VAL A 230 -18.09 19.35 15.67
#